data_AF-A0A969PDN1-F1
#
_entry.id   AF-A0A969PDN1-F1
#
_cell.length_a   1.000
_cell.length_b   1.000
_cell.length_c   1.000
_cell.angle_alpha   90.00
_cell.angle_beta   90.00
_cell.angle_gamma   90.00
#
_symmetry.space_group_name_H-M   'P 1'
#
loop_
_entity.id
_entity.type
_entity.pdbx_description
1 polymer ?
#
loop_
_entity_poly.entity_id
_entity_poly.type
_entity_poly.pdbx_seq_one_letter_code
_entity_poly.pdbx_strand_id
1 'polypeptide(L)'
;MHALSIPTWIIHVSSVIEWIVAIWLIWTYGEVTGNRAWRSLSWAMLPALVSAMCACTWHFFDNATSLEWLVTVQASMTVVGNCTLCAAAWWIWRSSRQSNASSD
;
A
#
# COMPACT_ATOMS: atom_id res chain seq x y z
N MET A 1 -26.34 8.84 1.41
CA MET A 1 -25.95 8.59 0.00
C MET A 1 -25.81 7.09 -0.15
N HIS A 2 -26.28 6.48 -1.25
CA HIS A 2 -26.49 5.03 -1.36
C HIS A 2 -25.30 4.17 -0.90
N ALA A 3 -25.58 3.17 -0.07
CA ALA A 3 -24.66 2.10 0.30
C ALA A 3 -24.09 1.40 -0.95
N LEU A 4 -22.82 0.99 -0.89
CA LEU A 4 -22.19 0.23 -1.97
C LEU A 4 -22.96 -1.08 -2.23
N SER A 5 -23.07 -1.44 -3.51
CA SER A 5 -23.64 -2.74 -3.90
C SER A 5 -22.77 -3.90 -3.41
N ILE A 6 -23.36 -5.08 -3.23
CA ILE A 6 -22.64 -6.30 -2.80
C ILE A 6 -21.44 -6.59 -3.72
N PRO A 7 -21.56 -6.56 -5.06
CA PRO A 7 -20.40 -6.73 -5.94
C PRO A 7 -19.27 -5.71 -5.70
N THR A 8 -19.62 -4.45 -5.44
CA THR A 8 -18.62 -3.41 -5.17
C THR A 8 -17.89 -3.67 -3.85
N TRP A 9 -18.60 -4.14 -2.82
CA TRP A 9 -18.00 -4.54 -1.55
C TRP A 9 -17.00 -5.69 -1.70
N ILE A 10 -17.34 -6.69 -2.52
CA ILE A 10 -16.45 -7.82 -2.78
C ILE A 10 -15.11 -7.32 -3.34
N ILE A 11 -15.14 -6.40 -4.31
CA ILE A 11 -13.92 -5.85 -4.91
C ILE A 11 -13.08 -5.08 -3.86
N HIS A 12 -13.70 -4.26 -3.02
CA HIS A 12 -12.96 -3.50 -2.00
C HIS A 12 -12.26 -4.43 -1.01
N VAL A 13 -12.98 -5.42 -0.49
CA VAL A 13 -12.44 -6.35 0.50
C VAL A 13 -11.38 -7.25 -0.14
N SER A 14 -11.62 -7.76 -1.36
CA SER A 14 -10.64 -8.60 -2.04
C SER A 14 -9.36 -7.82 -2.31
N SER A 15 -9.44 -6.58 -2.83
CA SER A 15 -8.25 -5.76 -3.10
C SER A 15 -7.45 -5.41 -1.84
N VAL A 16 -8.12 -5.16 -0.71
CA VAL A 16 -7.42 -4.95 0.58
C VAL A 16 -6.69 -6.21 1.02
N ILE A 17 -7.33 -7.38 0.93
CA ILE A 17 -6.70 -8.66 1.28
C ILE A 17 -5.51 -8.96 0.34
N GLU A 18 -5.70 -8.80 -0.96
CA GLU A 18 -4.65 -8.98 -1.98
C GLU A 18 -3.45 -8.08 -1.69
N TRP A 19 -3.69 -6.82 -1.29
CA TRP A 19 -2.63 -5.89 -0.94
C TRP A 19 -1.87 -6.31 0.32
N ILE A 20 -2.58 -6.77 1.37
CA ILE A 20 -1.94 -7.30 2.59
C ILE A 20 -1.07 -8.52 2.26
N VAL A 21 -1.58 -9.45 1.44
CA VAL A 21 -0.83 -10.63 1.00
C VAL A 21 0.41 -10.20 0.20
N ALA A 22 0.29 -9.23 -0.71
CA ALA A 22 1.42 -8.71 -1.48
C ALA A 22 2.52 -8.11 -0.58
N ILE A 23 2.14 -7.32 0.43
CA ILE A 23 3.08 -6.77 1.42
C ILE A 23 3.82 -7.90 2.15
N TRP A 24 3.09 -8.93 2.59
CA TRP A 24 3.67 -10.07 3.30
C TRP A 24 4.62 -10.87 2.41
N LEU A 25 4.27 -11.09 1.14
CA LEU A 25 5.13 -11.79 0.18
C LEU A 25 6.41 -11.00 -0.12
N ILE A 26 6.30 -9.68 -0.33
CA ILE A 26 7.46 -8.80 -0.56
C ILE A 26 8.39 -8.77 0.65
N TRP A 27 7.83 -8.72 1.85
CA TRP A 27 8.59 -8.82 3.09
C TRP A 27 9.37 -10.13 3.16
N THR A 28 8.67 -11.25 2.97
CA THR A 28 9.25 -12.60 3.03
C THR A 28 10.35 -12.76 2.00
N TYR A 29 10.12 -12.25 0.78
CA TYR A 29 11.13 -12.23 -0.27
C TYR A 29 12.38 -11.45 0.14
N GLY A 30 12.22 -10.27 0.75
CA GLY A 30 13.34 -9.48 1.26
C GLY A 30 14.12 -10.18 2.38
N GLU A 31 13.45 -10.96 3.23
CA GLU A 31 14.12 -11.77 4.26
C GLU A 31 14.88 -12.95 3.68
N VAL A 32 14.24 -13.74 2.81
CA VAL A 32 14.84 -14.94 2.19
C VAL A 32 16.05 -14.58 1.32
N THR A 33 15.99 -13.46 0.59
CA THR A 33 17.09 -13.00 -0.26
C THR A 33 18.14 -12.17 0.48
N GLY A 34 17.89 -11.78 1.74
CA GLY A 34 18.71 -10.81 2.46
C GLY A 34 18.71 -9.40 1.86
N ASN A 35 17.82 -9.11 0.90
CA ASN A 35 17.79 -7.84 0.20
C ASN A 35 16.95 -6.80 0.96
N ARG A 36 17.65 -5.91 1.68
CA ARG A 36 17.03 -4.82 2.46
C ARG A 36 16.18 -3.87 1.61
N ALA A 37 16.46 -3.72 0.31
CA ALA A 37 15.67 -2.86 -0.57
C ALA A 37 14.24 -3.39 -0.71
N TRP A 38 14.05 -4.70 -0.89
CA TRP A 38 12.72 -5.31 -0.96
C TRP A 38 11.99 -5.26 0.38
N ARG A 39 12.71 -5.42 1.50
CA ARG A 39 12.13 -5.22 2.82
C ARG A 39 11.70 -3.77 3.07
N SER A 40 12.39 -2.78 2.50
CA SER A 40 11.96 -1.37 2.57
C SER A 40 10.71 -1.10 1.72
N LEU A 41 10.54 -1.83 0.61
CA LEU A 41 9.35 -1.71 -0.24
C LEU A 41 8.08 -2.14 0.49
N SER A 42 8.10 -3.24 1.25
CA SER A 42 6.92 -3.68 2.02
C SER A 42 6.48 -2.64 3.07
N TRP A 43 7.42 -1.98 3.75
CA TRP A 43 7.10 -0.84 4.62
C TRP A 43 6.51 0.33 3.84
N ALA A 44 7.07 0.66 2.67
CA ALA A 44 6.63 1.75 1.83
C ALA A 44 5.20 1.57 1.27
N MET A 45 4.67 0.34 1.25
CA MET A 45 3.31 0.02 0.82
C MET A 45 2.23 0.26 1.90
N LEU A 46 2.60 0.38 3.17
CA LEU A 46 1.65 0.51 4.28
C LEU A 46 0.78 1.77 4.23
N PRO A 47 1.26 2.97 3.85
CA PRO A 47 0.39 4.13 3.77
C PRO A 47 -0.77 3.93 2.77
N ALA A 48 -0.53 3.26 1.63
CA ALA A 48 -1.59 2.92 0.68
C ALA A 48 -2.63 1.95 1.27
N LEU A 49 -2.21 1.01 2.14
CA LEU A 49 -3.14 0.15 2.88
C LEU A 49 -4.00 0.96 3.85
N VAL A 50 -3.41 1.88 4.60
CA VAL A 50 -4.16 2.77 5.50
C VAL A 50 -5.18 3.58 4.72
N SER A 51 -4.81 4.12 3.57
CA SER A 51 -5.73 4.83 2.67
C SER A 51 -6.93 3.97 2.29
N ALA A 52 -6.71 2.74 1.81
CA ALA A 52 -7.78 1.81 1.44
C ALA A 52 -8.69 1.46 2.64
N MET A 53 -8.12 1.28 3.84
CA MET A 53 -8.88 1.01 5.05
C MET A 53 -9.76 2.19 5.48
N CYS A 54 -9.28 3.43 5.34
CA CYS A 54 -10.07 4.63 5.59
C CYS A 54 -11.28 4.70 4.66
N ALA A 55 -11.09 4.45 3.36
CA ALA A 55 -12.18 4.43 2.38
C ALA A 55 -13.21 3.33 2.71
N CYS A 56 -12.76 2.11 2.98
CA CYS A 56 -13.65 1.00 3.35
C CYS A 56 -14.43 1.29 4.64
N THR A 57 -13.78 1.92 5.63
CA THR A 57 -14.42 2.29 6.90
C THR A 57 -15.51 3.34 6.69
N TRP A 58 -15.23 4.38 5.90
CA TRP A 58 -16.22 5.41 5.60
C TRP A 58 -17.44 4.84 4.86
N HIS A 59 -17.21 3.94 3.91
CA HIS A 59 -18.27 3.22 3.20
C HIS A 59 -19.05 2.25 4.08
N PHE A 60 -18.39 1.58 5.04
CA PHE A 60 -19.04 0.71 6.01
C PHE A 60 -20.10 1.44 6.84
N PHE A 61 -19.83 2.71 7.17
CA PHE A 61 -20.76 3.59 7.90
C PHE A 61 -21.66 4.43 6.97
N ASP A 62 -21.97 3.91 5.78
CA ASP A 62 -22.89 4.53 4.80
C ASP A 62 -22.56 6.00 4.46
N ASN A 63 -21.27 6.32 4.38
CA ASN A 63 -20.77 7.66 4.07
C ASN A 63 -21.23 8.73 5.07
N ALA A 64 -21.31 8.37 6.36
CA ALA A 64 -21.67 9.30 7.42
C ALA A 64 -20.81 10.57 7.38
N THR A 65 -21.45 11.74 7.44
CA THR A 65 -20.79 13.06 7.42
C THR A 65 -19.88 13.26 8.63
N SER A 66 -20.21 12.66 9.78
CA SER A 66 -19.35 12.65 10.98
C SER A 66 -17.99 11.99 10.76
N LEU A 67 -17.85 11.17 9.72
CA LEU A 67 -16.64 10.44 9.36
C LEU A 67 -15.98 10.97 8.08
N GLU A 68 -16.42 12.10 7.54
CA GLU A 68 -15.87 12.68 6.31
C GLU A 68 -14.36 12.98 6.40
N TRP A 69 -13.84 13.23 7.60
CA TRP A 69 -12.41 13.39 7.86
C TRP A 69 -11.58 12.17 7.42
N LEU A 70 -12.17 10.96 7.36
CA LEU A 70 -11.52 9.77 6.82
C LEU A 70 -11.16 9.93 5.35
N VAL A 71 -11.93 10.70 4.58
CA VAL A 71 -11.63 10.99 3.17
C VAL A 71 -10.37 11.85 3.05
N THR A 72 -10.19 12.81 3.94
CA THR A 72 -8.96 13.61 4.01
C THR A 72 -7.75 12.74 4.39
N VAL A 73 -7.91 11.85 5.37
CA VAL A 73 -6.86 10.91 5.76
C VAL A 73 -6.54 9.96 4.61
N GLN A 74 -7.54 9.38 3.97
CA GLN A 74 -7.39 8.56 2.77
C GLN A 74 -6.56 9.30 1.70
N ALA A 75 -6.96 10.51 1.32
CA ALA A 75 -6.25 11.29 0.31
C ALA A 75 -4.80 11.58 0.71
N SER A 76 -4.57 11.96 1.98
CA SER A 76 -3.23 12.22 2.49
C SER A 76 -2.34 10.97 2.45
N MET A 77 -2.89 9.82 2.85
CA MET A 77 -2.18 8.54 2.86
C MET A 77 -1.93 8.01 1.46
N THR A 78 -2.80 8.33 0.49
CA THR A 78 -2.54 8.06 -0.94
C THR A 78 -1.34 8.87 -1.44
N VAL A 79 -1.24 10.17 -1.11
CA VAL A 79 -0.09 10.98 -1.51
C VAL A 79 1.18 10.44 -0.87
N VAL A 80 1.17 10.22 0.45
CA VAL A 80 2.31 9.66 1.18
C VAL A 80 2.70 8.30 0.61
N GLY A 81 1.74 7.41 0.37
CA GLY A 81 1.96 6.08 -0.19
C GLY A 81 2.61 6.11 -1.57
N ASN A 82 2.14 6.98 -2.47
CA ASN A 82 2.77 7.13 -3.79
C ASN A 82 4.21 7.65 -3.67
N CYS A 83 4.46 8.61 -2.77
CA CYS A 83 5.81 9.12 -2.52
C CYS A 83 6.74 8.05 -1.94
N THR A 84 6.29 7.27 -0.95
CA THR A 84 7.10 6.21 -0.34
C THR A 84 7.37 5.08 -1.32
N LEU A 85 6.39 4.67 -2.12
CA LEU A 85 6.57 3.68 -3.18
C LEU A 85 7.55 4.15 -4.25
N CYS A 86 7.46 5.40 -4.68
CA CYS A 86 8.41 5.99 -5.62
C CYS A 86 9.84 5.98 -5.07
N ALA A 87 10.02 6.40 -3.81
CA ALA A 87 11.31 6.37 -3.14
C ALA A 87 11.87 4.95 -3.00
N ALA A 88 11.03 3.97 -2.63
CA ALA A 88 11.43 2.58 -2.52
C ALA A 88 11.81 1.96 -3.88
N ALA A 89 11.06 2.28 -4.95
CA ALA A 89 11.39 1.85 -6.31
C ALA A 89 12.73 2.43 -6.77
N TRP A 90 12.98 3.71 -6.52
CA TRP A 90 14.27 4.33 -6.79
C TRP A 90 15.41 3.67 -5.99
N TRP A 91 15.16 3.33 -4.73
CA TRP A 91 16.14 2.64 -3.88
C TRP A 91 16.48 1.24 -4.40
N ILE A 92 15.49 0.47 -4.84
CA ILE A 92 15.70 -0.83 -5.50
C ILE A 92 16.56 -0.65 -6.75
N TRP A 93 16.19 0.29 -7.64
CA TRP A 93 16.95 0.56 -8.86
C TRP A 93 18.42 0.92 -8.57
N ARG A 94 18.65 1.82 -7.60
CA ARG A 94 20.00 2.24 -7.19
C ARG A 94 20.81 1.08 -6.63
N SER A 95 20.19 0.23 -5.80
CA SER A 95 20.83 -0.93 -5.18
C SER A 95 21.24 -1.96 -6.25
N SER A 96 20.38 -2.22 -7.24
CA SER A 96 20.67 -3.16 -8.34
C SER A 96 21.80 -2.66 -9.26
N ARG A 97 21.95 -1.34 -9.44
CA ARG A 97 23.08 -0.80 -10.22
C ARG A 97 24.42 -0.93 -9.51
N GLN A 98 24.43 -0.77 -8.18
CA GLN A 98 25.65 -0.91 -7.38
C GLN A 98 26.15 -2.35 -7.36
N SER A 99 25.25 -3.33 -7.24
CA SER A 99 25.63 -4.75 -7.33
C SER A 99 26.23 -5.11 -8.68
N ASN A 100 25.68 -4.59 -9.79
CA ASN A 100 26.23 -4.85 -11.13
C ASN A 100 27.63 -4.24 -11.29
N ALA A 101 27.84 -3.00 -10.84
CA ALA A 101 29.14 -2.33 -10.97
C ALA A 101 30.26 -2.96 -10.11
N SER A 102 29.93 -3.70 -9.05
CA SER A 102 30.91 -4.46 -8.25
C SER A 102 31.24 -5.85 -8.80
N SER A 103 30.53 -6.28 -9.85
CA SER A 103 30.70 -7.61 -10.47
C SER A 103 31.66 -7.59 -11.68
N ASP A 104 32.01 -6.39 -12.16
CA ASP A 104 32.94 -6.11 -13.26
C ASP A 104 34.33 -5.74 -12.71
#